data_AF-A0A542S649-F1
#
_entry.id   AF-A0A542S649-F1
#
_cell.length_a   1.000
_cell.length_b   1.000
_cell.length_c   1.000
_cell.angle_alpha   90.00
_cell.angle_beta   90.00
_cell.angle_gamma   90.00
#
_symmetry.space_group_name_H-M   'P 1'
#
loop_
_entity.id
_entity.type
_entity.pdbx_description
1 polymer ?
#
loop_
_entity_poly.entity_id
_entity_poly.type
_entity_poly.pdbx_seq_one_letter_code
_entity_poly.pdbx_strand_id
1 'polypeptide(L)' 'MSEQVEVQVSVDGPPVPGLVLKWDSQRLKALVTYEAEGHVQTQWFPSEQVLQVD' A
#
# COMPACT_ATOMS: atom_id res chain seq x y z
N MET A 1 10.95 11.22 -13.10
CA MET A 1 9.63 10.62 -12.77
C MET A 1 9.85 9.83 -11.50
N SER A 2 9.05 10.04 -10.47
CA SER A 2 9.16 9.23 -9.25
C SER A 2 8.72 7.81 -9.59
N GLU A 3 9.56 6.82 -9.33
CA GLU A 3 9.19 5.41 -9.51
C GLU A 3 7.99 5.09 -8.63
N GLN A 4 6.97 4.52 -9.25
CA GLN A 4 5.76 4.10 -8.54
C GLN A 4 6.09 2.75 -7.89
N VAL A 5 5.96 2.66 -6.56
CA VAL A 5 6.33 1.46 -5.82
C VAL A 5 5.11 0.55 -5.70
N GLU A 6 5.19 -0.61 -6.35
CA GLU A 6 4.23 -1.71 -6.20
C GLU A 6 4.45 -2.44 -4.88
N VAL A 7 3.36 -2.68 -4.15
CA VAL A 7 3.37 -3.29 -2.82
C VAL A 7 2.24 -4.29 -2.69
N GLN A 8 2.35 -5.19 -1.72
CA GLN A 8 1.24 -5.94 -1.17
C GLN A 8 0.86 -5.38 0.20
N VAL A 9 -0.44 -5.21 0.43
CA VAL A 9 -1.00 -4.76 1.71
C VAL A 9 -1.97 -5.78 2.26
N SER A 10 -1.93 -6.00 3.58
CA SER A 10 -2.87 -6.91 4.24
C SER A 10 -4.12 -6.14 4.69
N VAL A 11 -5.27 -6.49 4.13
CA VAL A 11 -6.57 -5.88 4.46
C VAL A 11 -7.48 -6.99 4.94
N ASP A 12 -7.54 -7.20 6.27
CA ASP A 12 -8.37 -8.21 6.94
C ASP A 12 -8.53 -9.53 6.16
N GLY A 13 -7.40 -10.09 5.72
CA GLY A 13 -7.40 -11.21 4.78
C GLY A 13 -6.08 -11.40 4.07
N PRO A 14 -6.07 -12.11 2.92
CA PRO A 14 -4.89 -12.29 2.09
C PRO A 14 -4.30 -10.94 1.66
N PRO A 15 -2.97 -10.84 1.48
CA PRO A 15 -2.36 -9.64 0.93
C PRO A 15 -2.90 -9.33 -0.46
N VAL A 16 -3.24 -8.06 -0.70
CA VAL A 16 -3.73 -7.55 -1.98
C VAL A 16 -2.70 -6.61 -2.60
N PRO A 17 -2.53 -6.61 -3.93
CA PRO A 17 -1.62 -5.72 -4.61
C PRO A 17 -2.11 -4.26 -4.52
N GLY A 18 -1.16 -3.33 -4.43
CA GLY A 18 -1.41 -1.90 -4.35
C GLY A 18 -0.20 -1.06 -4.77
N LEU A 19 -0.40 0.25 -4.77
CA LEU A 19 0.60 1.24 -5.15
C LEU A 19 0.77 2.26 -4.02
N VAL A 20 2.02 2.51 -3.64
CA VAL A 20 2.32 3.57 -2.67
C VAL A 20 2.21 4.93 -3.34
N LEU A 21 1.32 5.77 -2.81
CA LEU A 21 1.18 7.16 -3.22
C LEU A 21 2.10 8.08 -2.43
N LYS A 22 2.27 7.79 -1.14
CA LYS A 22 3.05 8.64 -0.23
C LYS A 22 3.47 7.90 1.04
N TRP A 23 4.68 8.16 1.52
CA TRP A 23 5.09 7.85 2.90
C TRP A 23 4.85 9.05 3.82
N ASP A 24 4.51 8.80 5.08
CA ASP A 24 4.51 9.86 6.09
C ASP A 24 5.92 10.38 6.37
N SER A 25 6.04 11.46 7.14
CA SER A 25 7.33 12.11 7.38
C SER A 25 8.36 11.23 8.10
N GLN A 26 7.88 10.22 8.85
CA GLN A 26 8.72 9.31 9.63
C GLN A 26 8.93 7.95 8.94
N ARG A 27 8.32 7.74 7.76
CA ARG A 27 8.25 6.46 7.05
C ARG A 27 7.65 5.31 7.88
N LEU A 28 6.76 5.63 8.81
CA LEU A 28 6.06 4.63 9.62
C LEU A 28 4.74 4.20 8.99
N LYS A 29 4.20 4.99 8.06
CA LYS A 29 2.98 4.67 7.33
C LYS A 29 3.12 5.02 5.85
N ALA A 30 2.44 4.25 5.02
CA ALA A 30 2.27 4.53 3.59
C ALA A 30 0.79 4.71 3.25
N LEU A 31 0.48 5.72 2.46
CA LEU A 31 -0.80 5.88 1.79
C LEU A 31 -0.76 5.00 0.55
N VAL A 32 -1.58 3.95 0.52
CA VAL A 32 -1.61 2.96 -0.54
C VAL A 32 -2.98 2.99 -1.21
N THR A 33 -2.99 2.96 -2.53
CA THR A 33 -4.19 2.65 -3.33
C THR A 33 -4.14 1.18 -3.73
N TYR A 34 -5.22 0.44 -3.52
CA TYR A 34 -5.30 -1.01 -3.79
C TYR A 34 -6.71 -1.39 -4.23
N GLU A 35 -6.84 -2.56 -4.84
CA GLU A 35 -8.13 -3.13 -5.19
C GLU A 35 -8.61 -4.11 -4.11
N ALA A 36 -9.83 -3.91 -3.62
CA ALA A 36 -10.51 -4.82 -2.70
C ALA A 36 -11.99 -4.89 -3.07
N GLU A 37 -12.52 -6.13 -3.13
CA GLU A 37 -13.94 -6.40 -3.43
C GLU A 37 -14.43 -5.76 -4.76
N GLY A 38 -13.54 -5.64 -5.76
CA GLY A 38 -13.86 -5.02 -7.04
C GLY A 38 -13.91 -3.48 -7.03
N HIS A 39 -13.45 -2.86 -5.94
CA HIS A 39 -13.37 -1.41 -5.78
C HIS A 39 -11.93 -0.96 -5.52
N VAL A 40 -11.58 0.24 -6.00
CA VAL A 40 -10.32 0.90 -5.64
C VAL A 40 -10.52 1.63 -4.32
N GLN A 41 -9.67 1.32 -3.35
CA GLN A 41 -9.63 1.97 -2.05
C GLN A 41 -8.27 2.62 -1.83
N THR A 42 -8.26 3.71 -1.06
CA THR A 42 -7.03 4.42 -0.69
C THR A 42 -7.01 4.63 0.82
N GLN A 43 -6.03 4.05 1.50
CA GLN A 43 -5.90 4.19 2.95
C GLN A 43 -4.45 4.18 3.42
N TRP A 44 -4.24 4.62 4.67
CA TRP A 44 -2.95 4.56 5.32
C TRP A 44 -2.72 3.19 5.95
N PHE A 45 -1.60 2.56 5.62
CA PHE A 45 -1.12 1.32 6.22
C PHE A 45 0.12 1.57 7.07
N PRO A 46 0.28 0.88 8.21
CA PRO A 46 1.57 0.76 8.89
C PRO A 46 2.63 0.16 7.97
N SER A 47 3.87 0.62 8.09
CA SER A 47 4.99 0.20 7.25
C SER A 47 5.22 -1.33 7.27
N GLU A 48 4.97 -1.97 8.41
CA GLU A 48 5.09 -3.42 8.59
C GLU A 48 4.04 -4.23 7.83
N GLN A 49 2.96 -3.58 7.36
CA GLN A 49 1.92 -4.20 6.54
C GLN A 49 2.09 -3.92 5.05
N VAL A 50 3.14 -3.19 4.66
CA VAL A 50 3.42 -2.78 3.28
C VAL A 50 4.66 -3.53 2.81
N LEU A 51 4.46 -4.59 2.04
CA LEU A 51 5.53 -5.43 1.52
C LEU A 51 5.82 -5.04 0.08
N GLN A 52 7.04 -4.60 -0.23
CA GLN A 52 7.43 -4.29 -1.60
C GLN A 52 7.49 -5.56 -2.44
N VAL A 53 7.00 -5.47 -3.68
CA VAL A 53 7.13 -6.54 -4.68
C VAL A 53 8.42 -6.26 -5.47
N ASP A 54 9.31 -7.25 -5.56
CA ASP A 54 10.53 -7.22 -6.38
C ASP A 54 10.25 -7.41 -7.88
#